data_AF-A0A355C4R9-F1
#
_entry.id   AF-A0A355C4R9-F1
#
_cell.length_a   1.000
_cell.length_b   1.000
_cell.length_c   1.000
_cell.angle_alpha   90.00
_cell.angle_beta   90.00
_cell.angle_gamma   90.00
#
_symmetry.space_group_name_H-M   'P 1'
#
loop_
_entity.id
_entity.type
_entity.pdbx_description
1 polymer ?
#
loop_
_entity_poly.entity_id
_entity_poly.type
_entity_poly.pdbx_seq_one_letter_code
_entity_poly.pdbx_strand_id
1 'polypeptide(L)' 'CEDTSHQAIVIETKEQGGRRFVVVDEDCVGCNLCMIACPVQDCITMEAVETHRPYVTWPELAEKMKREAAE' A
#
# COMPACT_ATOMS: atom_id res chain seq x y z
N CYS A 1 9.41 -3.89 -2.51
CA CYS A 1 8.40 -4.46 -1.60
C CYS A 1 8.90 -5.72 -0.95
N GLU A 2 9.32 -6.72 -1.73
CA GLU A 2 9.79 -8.01 -1.20
C GLU A 2 10.95 -7.87 -0.21
N ASP A 3 12.10 -7.35 -0.63
CA ASP A 3 13.30 -7.31 0.23
C ASP A 3 13.55 -5.97 0.97
N THR A 4 12.66 -4.98 0.82
CA THR A 4 12.96 -3.58 1.21
C THR A 4 11.81 -2.84 1.87
N SER A 5 10.64 -3.46 2.04
CA SER A 5 9.48 -2.78 2.66
C SER A 5 8.55 -3.76 3.38
N HIS A 6 7.36 -4.03 2.85
CA HIS A 6 6.27 -4.75 3.52
C HIS A 6 6.01 -6.15 2.94
N GLN A 7 6.94 -6.72 2.17
CA GLN A 7 6.89 -8.12 1.68
C GLN A 7 5.62 -8.48 0.87
N ALA A 8 4.97 -7.50 0.22
CA ALA A 8 3.67 -7.68 -0.43
C ALA A 8 3.74 -7.94 -1.96
N ILE A 9 4.87 -8.39 -2.51
CA ILE A 9 4.99 -8.68 -3.96
C ILE A 9 5.65 -10.03 -4.17
N VAL A 10 4.87 -11.01 -4.64
CA VAL A 10 5.40 -12.32 -5.01
C VAL A 10 5.97 -12.30 -6.43
N ILE A 11 6.99 -13.14 -6.63
CA ILE A 11 7.67 -13.31 -7.91
C ILE A 11 7.32 -14.68 -8.48
N GLU A 12 6.51 -14.70 -9.52
CA GLU A 12 6.12 -15.90 -10.25
C GLU A 12 7.02 -16.11 -11.48
N THR A 13 7.24 -17.37 -11.87
CA THR A 13 7.92 -17.70 -13.13
C THR A 13 6.88 -17.91 -14.22
N LYS A 14 7.03 -17.23 -15.36
CA LYS A 14 6.12 -17.40 -16.51
C LYS A 14 6.42 -18.70 -17.26
N GLU A 15 5.41 -19.29 -17.91
CA GLU A 15 5.55 -20.55 -18.67
C GLU A 15 6.63 -20.49 -19.77
N GLN A 16 6.78 -19.34 -20.43
CA GLN A 16 7.79 -19.13 -21.48
C GLN A 16 9.12 -18.57 -20.94
N GLY A 17 9.33 -18.63 -19.62
CA GLY A 17 10.47 -18.02 -18.95
C GLY A 17 10.27 -16.55 -18.59
N GLY A 18 11.14 -16.04 -17.72
CA GLY A 18 11.05 -14.69 -17.15
C GLY A 18 10.18 -14.61 -15.88
N ARG A 19 10.14 -13.43 -15.28
CA ARG A 19 9.44 -13.17 -14.01
C ARG A 19 8.15 -12.39 -14.22
N ARG A 20 7.14 -12.70 -13.42
CA ARG A 20 5.93 -11.89 -13.21
C ARG A 20 5.90 -11.47 -11.76
N PHE A 21 5.65 -10.18 -11.52
CA PHE A 21 5.47 -9.65 -10.18
C PHE A 21 3.98 -9.48 -9.93
N VAL A 22 3.50 -9.98 -8.79
CA VAL A 22 2.08 -9.91 -8.41
C VAL A 22 2.01 -9.27 -7.04
N VAL A 23 1.18 -8.23 -6.92
CA VAL A 23 0.87 -7.62 -5.62
C VAL A 23 -0.09 -8.54 -4.87
N VAL A 24 0.22 -8.80 -3.60
CA VAL A 24 -0.68 -9.51 -2.69
C VAL A 24 -1.49 -8.43 -1.96
N ASP A 25 -2.74 -8.24 -2.36
CA ASP A 25 -3.55 -7.09 -1.91
C ASP A 25 -3.77 -7.07 -0.40
N GLU A 26 -3.89 -8.24 0.22
CA GLU A 26 -4.05 -8.39 1.68
C GLU A 26 -2.82 -7.90 2.48
N ASP A 27 -1.64 -7.98 1.88
CA ASP A 27 -0.37 -7.56 2.50
C ASP A 27 0.04 -6.13 2.06
N CYS A 28 -0.60 -5.58 1.04
CA CYS A 28 -0.26 -4.28 0.48
C CYS A 28 -0.77 -3.13 1.36
N VAL A 29 0.16 -2.41 2.02
CA VAL A 29 -0.19 -1.26 2.87
C VAL A 29 -0.31 0.08 2.13
N GLY A 30 -0.23 0.08 0.79
CA GLY A 30 -0.36 1.31 -0.01
C GLY A 30 0.80 2.31 0.13
N CYS A 31 2.04 1.83 0.33
CA CYS A 31 3.21 2.69 0.55
C CYS A 31 3.73 3.45 -0.69
N ASN A 32 3.19 3.17 -1.88
CA ASN A 32 3.60 3.72 -3.19
C ASN A 32 5.05 3.42 -3.66
N LEU A 33 5.86 2.69 -2.89
CA LEU A 33 7.27 2.48 -3.25
C LEU A 33 7.45 1.73 -4.59
N CYS A 34 6.65 0.70 -4.86
CA CYS A 34 6.75 -0.07 -6.11
C CYS A 34 6.48 0.80 -7.34
N MET A 35 5.47 1.67 -7.28
CA MET A 35 5.16 2.63 -8.34
C MET A 35 6.33 3.60 -8.58
N ILE A 36 6.90 4.14 -7.50
CA ILE A 36 8.02 5.10 -7.59
C ILE A 36 9.30 4.44 -8.10
N ALA A 37 9.57 3.21 -7.69
CA ALA A 37 10.80 2.50 -8.03
C ALA A 37 10.78 1.88 -9.43
N CYS A 38 9.61 1.71 -10.05
CA CYS A 38 9.51 1.09 -11.37
C CYS A 38 10.10 2.02 -12.44
N PRO A 39 11.08 1.58 -13.24
CA PRO A 39 11.70 2.43 -14.25
C PRO A 39 10.80 2.65 -15.47
N VAL A 40 9.73 1.86 -15.60
CA VAL A 40 8.77 1.94 -16.72
C VAL A 40 7.65 2.89 -16.31
N GLN A 41 7.46 3.94 -17.11
CA GLN A 41 6.40 4.93 -16.90
C GLN A 41 5.02 4.25 -16.99
N ASP A 42 4.11 4.66 -16.10
CA ASP A 42 2.73 4.18 -16.02
C ASP A 42 2.57 2.65 -15.96
N CYS A 43 3.61 1.93 -15.54
CA CYS A 43 3.56 0.47 -15.42
C CYS A 43 2.77 0.00 -14.20
N ILE A 44 2.69 0.82 -13.15
CA ILE A 44 1.99 0.52 -11.90
C ILE A 44 1.12 1.73 -11.57
N THR A 45 -0.14 1.47 -11.24
CA THR A 45 -1.11 2.47 -10.80
C THR A 45 -1.59 2.16 -9.40
N MET A 46 -1.83 3.20 -8.61
CA MET A 46 -2.42 3.07 -7.28
C MET A 46 -3.93 3.28 -7.39
N GLU A 47 -4.69 2.35 -6.81
CA GLU A 47 -6.14 2.47 -6.68
C GLU A 47 -6.50 2.85 -5.24
N ALA A 48 -7.42 3.82 -5.11
CA ALA A 48 -7.91 4.22 -3.79
C ALA A 48 -8.85 3.14 -3.24
N VAL A 49 -8.53 2.63 -2.06
CA VAL A 49 -9.38 1.68 -1.34
C VAL A 49 -10.33 2.45 -0.43
N GLU A 50 -11.64 2.28 -0.63
CA GLU A 50 -12.66 2.86 0.23
C GLU A 50 -12.60 2.24 1.62
N THR A 51 -12.60 3.08 2.66
CA THR A 51 -12.50 2.62 4.07
C THR A 51 -13.75 2.91 4.89
N HIS A 52 -14.71 3.65 4.32
CA HIS A 52 -15.90 4.17 4.98
C HIS A 52 -15.59 5.03 6.23
N ARG A 53 -14.35 5.51 6.36
CA ARG A 53 -13.95 6.39 7.45
C ARG A 53 -14.25 7.84 7.07
N PRO A 54 -14.76 8.65 8.01
CA PRO A 54 -14.98 10.07 7.73
C PRO A 54 -13.63 10.75 7.49
N TYR A 55 -13.64 11.75 6.61
CA TYR A 55 -12.52 12.67 6.48
C TYR A 55 -12.29 13.38 7.81
N VAL A 56 -11.05 13.37 8.27
CA VAL A 56 -10.60 14.11 9.46
C VAL A 56 -9.20 14.64 9.21
N THR A 57 -8.90 15.78 9.82
CA THR A 57 -7.54 16.32 9.88
C THR A 57 -6.78 15.74 11.07
N TRP A 58 -5.44 15.84 11.04
CA TRP A 58 -4.60 15.37 12.14
C TRP A 58 -4.93 16.01 13.50
N PRO A 59 -5.19 17.33 13.61
CA PRO A 59 -5.58 17.94 14.88
C PRO A 59 -6.91 17.40 15.42
N GLU A 60 -7.92 17.24 14.56
CA GLU A 60 -9.22 16.69 14.96
C GLU A 60 -9.10 15.26 15.47
N LEU A 61 -8.32 14.42 14.78
CA LEU A 61 -8.07 13.05 15.20
C LEU A 61 -7.30 12.99 16.52
N ALA A 62 -6.27 13.82 16.69
CA ALA A 62 -5.50 13.87 17.92
C ALA A 62 -6.35 14.28 19.13
N GLU A 63 -7.25 15.24 18.96
CA GLU A 63 -8.17 15.67 20.02
C GLU A 63 -9.18 14.58 20.37
N LYS A 64 -9.74 13.91 19.35
CA LYS A 64 -10.63 12.76 19.54
C LYS A 64 -9.94 11.66 20.36
N MET A 65 -8.71 11.29 20.00
CA MET A 65 -7.95 10.25 20.69
C MET A 65 -7.65 10.61 22.15
N LYS A 66 -7.36 11.89 22.45
CA LYS A 66 -7.15 12.36 23.83
C LYS A 66 -8.43 12.24 24.66
N ARG A 67 -9.58 12.61 24.10
CA ARG A 67 -10.87 12.52 24.80
C ARG A 67 -11.22 11.07 25.11
N GLU A 68 -11.12 10.18 24.11
CA GLU A 68 -11.38 8.74 24.27
C GLU A 68 -10.48 8.07 25.31
N ALA A 69 -9.24 8.54 25.48
CA ALA A 69 -8.31 8.01 26.49
C ALA A 69 -8.55 8.54 27.92
N ALA A 70 -9.31 9.63 28.07
CA ALA A 70 -9.65 10.23 29.36
C ALA A 70 -10.97 9.68 29.95
N GLU A 71 -11.74 8.96 29.14
CA GLU A 71 -12.95 8.20 29.50
C GLU A 71 -12.58 6.78 29.97
#